data_AF-A0A8T6UVH2-F1
#
_entry.id   AF-A0A8T6UVH2-F1
#
_cell.length_a   1.000
_cell.length_b   1.000
_cell.length_c   1.000
_cell.angle_alpha   90.00
_cell.angle_beta   90.00
_cell.angle_gamma   90.00
#
_symmetry.space_group_name_H-M   'P 1'
#
loop_
_entity.id
_entity.type
_entity.pdbx_description
1 polymer ?
#
loop_
_entity_poly.entity_id
_entity_poly.type
_entity_poly.pdbx_seq_one_letter_code
_entity_poly.pdbx_strand_id
1 'polypeptide(L)'
;PGIGKKVANRLILELKEKVGAGWITTPAAELALENADVLAALTNLGYSATEATRAVATLPPSTDLSLEEKVKLALQYFATK
;
A
#
# COMPACT_ATOMS: atom_id res chain seq x y z
N PRO A 1 23.63 -2.77 27.64
CA PRO A 1 22.99 -1.61 26.97
C PRO A 1 21.49 -1.87 26.77
N GLY A 2 20.68 -1.39 27.72
CA GLY A 2 19.25 -1.73 27.80
C GLY A 2 18.37 -0.62 27.26
N ILE A 3 17.34 -0.98 26.50
CA ILE A 3 16.32 -0.05 26.02
C ILE A 3 15.45 0.34 27.22
N GLY A 4 15.52 1.60 27.67
CA GLY A 4 14.78 2.07 28.84
C GLY A 4 13.27 2.15 28.59
N LYS A 5 12.45 2.10 29.66
CA LYS A 5 10.97 2.11 29.61
C LYS A 5 10.38 3.20 28.69
N LYS A 6 10.99 4.39 28.67
CA LYS A 6 10.56 5.52 27.83
C LYS A 6 10.78 5.26 26.33
N VAL A 7 11.90 4.63 25.97
CA VAL A 7 12.22 4.29 24.58
C VAL A 7 11.36 3.12 24.11
N ALA A 8 11.14 2.12 24.97
CA ALA A 8 10.23 1.01 24.67
C ALA A 8 8.79 1.51 24.42
N ASN A 9 8.27 2.41 25.26
CA ASN A 9 6.93 2.97 25.07
C ASN A 9 6.80 3.80 23.79
N ARG A 10 7.84 4.57 23.44
CA ARG A 10 7.87 5.32 22.17
C ARG A 10 7.87 4.38 20.98
N LEU A 11 8.67 3.32 21.01
CA LEU A 11 8.70 2.31 19.95
C LEU A 11 7.34 1.60 19.81
N ILE A 12 6.69 1.25 20.92
CA ILE A 12 5.35 0.66 20.89
C ILE A 12 4.33 1.63 20.28
N LEU A 13 4.40 2.92 20.59
CA LEU A 13 3.51 3.92 20.01
C LEU A 13 3.76 4.09 18.51
N GLU A 14 5.02 4.27 18.09
CA GLU A 14 5.39 4.40 16.68
C GLU A 14 5.05 3.13 15.87
N LEU A 15 5.21 1.95 16.47
CA LEU A 15 4.80 0.68 15.87
C LEU A 15 3.28 0.57 15.81
N LYS A 16 2.54 0.98 16.85
CA LYS A 16 1.08 1.00 16.85
C LYS A 16 0.53 2.00 15.85
N GLU A 17 1.21 3.12 15.60
CA GLU A 17 0.84 4.08 14.54
C GLU A 17 1.12 3.51 13.14
N LYS A 18 2.27 2.86 12.93
CA LYS A 18 2.58 2.17 11.65
C LYS A 18 1.66 0.98 11.38
N VAL A 19 1.36 0.20 12.40
CA VAL A 19 0.44 -0.96 12.34
C VAL A 19 -1.01 -0.48 12.27
N GLY A 20 -1.40 0.57 12.98
CA GLY A 20 -2.73 1.17 12.90
C GLY A 20 -3.02 1.85 11.56
N ALA A 21 -1.99 2.37 10.89
CA ALA A 21 -2.08 2.90 9.52
C ALA A 21 -2.03 1.81 8.43
N GLY A 22 -1.69 0.56 8.76
CA GLY A 22 -1.43 -0.49 7.77
C GLY A 22 -2.16 -1.83 7.95
N TRP A 23 -2.68 -2.15 9.15
CA TRP A 23 -3.22 -3.49 9.50
C TRP A 23 -4.61 -3.47 10.13
N ILE A 24 -5.33 -2.34 10.07
CA ILE A 24 -6.79 -2.44 10.22
C ILE A 24 -7.26 -3.18 8.97
N THR A 25 -7.88 -4.34 9.17
CA THR A 25 -8.58 -5.16 8.18
C THR A 25 -9.64 -4.31 7.49
N THR A 26 -9.16 -3.49 6.58
CA THR A 26 -9.93 -2.65 5.68
C THR A 26 -9.90 -3.37 4.35
N PRO A 27 -10.97 -3.28 3.53
CA PRO A 27 -10.95 -3.81 2.17
C PRO A 27 -9.69 -3.40 1.40
N ALA A 28 -9.12 -2.23 1.72
CA ALA A 28 -7.86 -1.74 1.17
C ALA A 28 -6.63 -2.64 1.44
N ALA A 29 -6.53 -3.29 2.60
CA ALA A 29 -5.40 -4.18 2.92
C ALA A 29 -5.48 -5.51 2.15
N GLU A 30 -6.70 -6.03 1.96
CA GLU A 30 -6.97 -7.24 1.18
C GLU A 30 -6.76 -6.98 -0.32
N LEU A 31 -7.22 -5.82 -0.81
CA LEU A 31 -6.95 -5.33 -2.17
C LEU A 31 -5.46 -5.07 -2.40
N ALA A 32 -4.70 -4.65 -1.37
CA ALA A 32 -3.26 -4.46 -1.48
C ALA A 32 -2.50 -5.79 -1.55
N LEU A 33 -2.98 -6.84 -0.87
CA LEU A 33 -2.43 -8.20 -1.00
C LEU A 33 -2.75 -8.80 -2.37
N GLU A 34 -3.98 -8.64 -2.87
CA GLU A 34 -4.41 -9.14 -4.18
C GLU A 34 -3.71 -8.42 -5.35
N ASN A 35 -3.28 -7.17 -5.14
CA ASN A 35 -2.60 -6.35 -6.14
C ASN A 35 -1.14 -6.05 -5.74
N ALA A 36 -0.52 -6.91 -4.93
CA ALA A 36 0.86 -6.73 -4.47
C ALA A 36 1.84 -6.60 -5.63
N ASP A 37 1.65 -7.37 -6.71
CA ASP A 37 2.50 -7.30 -7.89
C ASP A 37 2.35 -5.98 -8.65
N VAL A 38 1.13 -5.42 -8.69
CA VAL A 38 0.86 -4.10 -9.28
C VAL A 38 1.55 -3.02 -8.47
N LEU A 39 1.50 -3.11 -7.14
CA LEU A 39 2.13 -2.17 -6.22
C LEU A 39 3.66 -2.21 -6.35
N ALA A 40 4.24 -3.40 -6.49
CA ALA A 40 5.66 -3.60 -6.76
C ALA A 40 6.08 -3.03 -8.12
N ALA A 41 5.28 -3.26 -9.16
CA ALA A 41 5.52 -2.70 -10.49
C ALA A 41 5.52 -1.17 -10.48
N LEU A 42 4.53 -0.54 -9.87
CA LEU A 42 4.46 0.93 -9.75
C LEU A 42 5.63 1.49 -8.93
N THR A 43 6.01 0.82 -7.84
CA THR A 43 7.17 1.24 -7.03
C THR A 43 8.48 1.14 -7.83
N ASN A 44 8.66 0.09 -8.62
CA ASN A 44 9.82 -0.08 -9.51
C ASN A 44 9.87 0.98 -10.63
N LEU A 45 8.71 1.49 -11.07
CA LEU A 45 8.63 2.62 -12.00
C LEU A 45 8.99 3.97 -11.34
N GLY A 46 9.19 4.01 -10.03
CA GLY A 46 9.61 5.20 -9.28
C GLY A 46 8.48 5.93 -8.54
N TYR A 47 7.27 5.40 -8.51
CA TYR A 47 6.18 5.96 -7.71
C TYR A 47 6.35 5.61 -6.22
N SER A 48 5.95 6.51 -5.33
CA SER A 48 5.99 6.22 -3.90
C SER A 48 4.98 5.13 -3.51
N ALA A 49 5.25 4.37 -2.45
CA ALA A 49 4.33 3.34 -1.95
C ALA A 49 2.93 3.91 -1.65
N THR A 50 2.87 5.16 -1.17
CA THR A 50 1.62 5.87 -0.91
C THR A 50 0.85 6.22 -2.18
N GLU A 51 1.53 6.59 -3.26
CA GLU A 51 0.91 6.86 -4.56
C GLU A 51 0.44 5.58 -5.23
N ALA A 52 1.27 4.55 -5.21
CA ALA A 52 0.94 3.23 -5.74
C ALA A 52 -0.31 2.65 -5.06
N THR A 53 -0.39 2.74 -3.72
CA THR A 53 -1.57 2.27 -2.98
C THR A 53 -2.83 3.04 -3.38
N ARG A 54 -2.73 4.36 -3.60
CA ARG A 54 -3.87 5.19 -4.04
C ARG A 54 -4.32 4.82 -5.45
N ALA A 55 -3.40 4.59 -6.37
CA ALA A 55 -3.71 4.16 -7.72
C ALA A 55 -4.32 2.75 -7.76
N VAL A 56 -3.81 1.83 -6.94
CA VAL A 56 -4.37 0.48 -6.81
C VAL A 56 -5.78 0.52 -6.20
N ALA A 57 -6.04 1.45 -5.26
CA ALA A 57 -7.36 1.60 -4.65
C ALA A 57 -8.45 2.12 -5.60
N THR A 58 -8.08 2.69 -6.77
CA THR A 58 -9.06 3.08 -7.80
C THR A 58 -9.37 1.96 -8.78
N LEU A 59 -8.64 0.83 -8.69
CA LEU A 59 -8.90 -0.32 -9.54
C LEU A 59 -10.20 -1.01 -9.16
N PRO A 60 -11.00 -1.46 -10.15
CA PRO A 60 -12.17 -2.26 -9.87
C PRO A 60 -11.76 -3.61 -9.26
N PRO A 61 -12.56 -4.18 -8.33
CA PRO A 61 -12.30 -5.47 -7.70
C PRO A 61 -12.53 -6.67 -8.65
N SER A 62 -12.54 -6.45 -9.96
CA SER A 62 -12.77 -7.47 -10.97
C SER A 62 -11.56 -8.41 -11.07
N THR A 63 -11.78 -9.68 -10.75
CA THR A 63 -10.81 -10.78 -10.78
C THR A 63 -10.33 -11.10 -12.21
N ASP A 64 -11.03 -10.63 -13.24
CA ASP A 64 -10.74 -10.98 -14.64
C ASP A 64 -9.63 -10.14 -15.30
N LEU A 65 -9.11 -9.11 -14.63
CA LEU A 65 -8.07 -8.24 -15.18
C LEU A 65 -6.68 -8.85 -14.96
N SER A 66 -5.92 -8.95 -16.04
CA SER A 66 -4.50 -9.31 -16.01
C SER A 66 -3.67 -8.25 -15.29
N LEU A 67 -2.48 -8.65 -14.81
CA LEU A 67 -1.53 -7.74 -14.16
C LEU A 67 -1.20 -6.52 -15.04
N GLU A 68 -1.00 -6.73 -16.34
CA GLU A 68 -0.68 -5.65 -17.28
C GLU A 68 -1.83 -4.63 -17.38
N GLU A 69 -3.07 -5.10 -17.46
CA GLU A 69 -4.26 -4.25 -17.50
C GLU A 69 -4.41 -3.44 -16.20
N LYS A 70 -4.18 -4.07 -15.05
CA LYS A 70 -4.21 -3.40 -13.74
C LYS A 70 -3.13 -2.31 -13.64
N VAL A 71 -1.90 -2.60 -14.09
CA VAL A 71 -0.82 -1.59 -14.13
C VAL A 71 -1.18 -0.45 -15.06
N LYS A 72 -1.75 -0.74 -16.25
CA LYS A 72 -2.18 0.28 -17.20
C LYS A 72 -3.26 1.21 -16.63
N LEU A 73 -4.26 0.65 -15.95
CA LEU A 73 -5.31 1.41 -15.28
C LEU A 73 -4.76 2.26 -14.13
N ALA A 74 -3.84 1.70 -13.33
CA ALA A 74 -3.18 2.44 -12.27
C ALA A 74 -2.30 3.59 -12.81
N LEU A 75 -1.68 3.42 -13.99
CA LEU A 75 -0.96 4.49 -14.65
C LEU A 75 -1.89 5.57 -15.23
N GLN A 76 -3.06 5.20 -15.76
CA GLN A 76 -4.07 6.15 -16.21
C GLN A 76 -4.56 7.06 -15.06
N TYR A 77 -4.62 6.55 -13.83
CA TYR A 77 -4.93 7.36 -12.66
C TYR A 77 -3.95 8.54 -12.48
N PHE A 78 -2.66 8.32 -12.76
CA PHE A 78 -1.66 9.40 -12.71
C PHE A 78 -1.69 10.32 -13.92
N ALA A 79 -2.10 9.82 -15.09
CA ALA A 79 -2.19 10.61 -16.31
C ALA A 79 -3.41 11.53 -16.39
N THR A 80 -4.47 11.22 -15.65
CA THR A 80 -5.73 11.98 -15.64
C THR A 80 -5.76 13.06 -14.54
N LYS A 81 -4.65 13.22 -13.81
CA LYS A 81 -4.48 14.20 -12.73
C LYS A 81 -3.45 15.26 -13.13
#